data_AF-A0A9P7JHB2-F1
#
_entry.id   AF-A0A9P7JHB2-F1
#
_cell.length_a   1.000
_cell.length_b   1.000
_cell.length_c   1.000
_cell.angle_alpha   90.00
_cell.angle_beta   90.00
_cell.angle_gamma   90.00
#
_symmetry.space_group_name_H-M   'P 1'
#
loop_
_entity.id
_entity.type
_entity.pdbx_description
1 polymer ?
#
loop_
_entity_poly.entity_id
_entity_poly.type
_entity_poly.pdbx_seq_one_letter_code
_entity_poly.pdbx_strand_id
1 'polypeptide(L)'
;EAKKKKPKISDFDAEIMVVDVIIPRPSQYAIQKVKNMEYVELWYFSPDGCHEAALTSRSTSDSDDAFGFMRVNGMVALKTNVSFKASQKALQDHDLSWCQFDLAKTSFLIHIEKNGWPEKHQQVLALFFMLITNHEH
;
A
#
# COMPACT_ATOMS: atom_id res chain seq x y z
N GLU A 1 -21.53 2.36 40.63
CA GLU A 1 -20.12 2.23 40.16
C GLU A 1 -20.03 1.15 39.08
N ALA A 2 -19.56 1.49 37.88
CA ALA A 2 -19.44 0.54 36.76
C ALA A 2 -18.08 -0.17 36.81
N LYS A 3 -18.10 -1.51 36.96
CA LYS A 3 -16.90 -2.35 36.97
C LYS A 3 -16.23 -2.32 35.58
N LYS A 4 -15.04 -1.72 35.49
CA LYS A 4 -14.19 -1.77 34.28
C LYS A 4 -13.71 -3.20 34.03
N LYS A 5 -14.14 -3.83 32.94
CA LYS A 5 -13.60 -5.12 32.48
C LYS A 5 -12.17 -4.92 31.98
N LYS A 6 -11.24 -5.74 32.47
CA LYS A 6 -9.86 -5.77 31.97
C LYS A 6 -9.85 -6.21 30.48
N PRO A 7 -9.02 -5.60 29.63
CA PRO A 7 -8.90 -6.02 28.24
C PRO A 7 -8.37 -7.45 28.18
N LYS A 8 -9.02 -8.27 27.36
CA LYS A 8 -8.62 -9.66 27.11
C LYS A 8 -7.42 -9.60 26.16
N ILE A 9 -6.24 -9.98 26.64
CA ILE A 9 -5.06 -10.09 25.78
C ILE A 9 -5.32 -11.27 24.84
N SER A 10 -5.24 -11.02 23.52
CA SER A 10 -5.28 -12.07 22.51
C SER A 10 -3.97 -12.85 22.53
N ASP A 11 -4.06 -14.16 22.29
CA ASP A 11 -2.89 -15.04 22.18
C ASP A 11 -2.04 -14.67 20.95
N PHE A 12 -0.77 -15.07 20.93
CA PHE A 12 0.11 -14.84 19.79
C PHE A 12 0.32 -16.14 19.00
N ASP A 13 0.50 -16.02 17.70
CA ASP A 13 0.84 -17.17 16.85
C ASP A 13 2.35 -17.42 16.92
N ALA A 14 2.74 -18.53 17.53
CA ALA A 14 4.14 -18.90 17.70
C ALA A 14 4.81 -19.36 16.40
N GLU A 15 4.04 -19.67 15.35
CA GLU A 15 4.56 -20.09 14.05
C GLU A 15 4.84 -18.90 13.11
N ILE A 16 4.31 -17.71 13.43
CA ILE A 16 4.55 -16.50 12.64
C ILE A 16 5.86 -15.83 13.09
N MET A 17 6.87 -15.89 12.23
CA MET A 17 8.05 -15.04 12.40
C MET A 17 7.67 -13.57 12.24
N VAL A 18 7.95 -12.78 13.26
CA VAL A 18 7.90 -11.32 13.16
C VAL A 18 9.07 -10.90 12.28
N VAL A 19 8.77 -10.33 11.12
CA VAL A 19 9.80 -9.80 10.22
C VAL A 19 10.42 -8.57 10.88
N ASP A 20 11.76 -8.47 10.88
CA ASP A 20 12.51 -7.36 11.49
C ASP A 20 12.27 -6.00 10.80
N VAL A 21 11.63 -6.01 9.63
CA VAL A 21 11.40 -4.83 8.79
C VAL A 21 9.91 -4.54 8.68
N ILE A 22 9.52 -3.35 9.15
CA ILE A 22 8.19 -2.80 8.92
C ILE A 22 8.13 -2.32 7.47
N ILE A 23 7.41 -3.06 6.63
CA ILE A 23 7.17 -2.66 5.25
C ILE A 23 6.16 -1.49 5.26
N PRO A 24 6.53 -0.29 4.74
CA PRO A 24 5.63 0.84 4.68
C PRO A 24 4.35 0.49 3.92
N ARG A 25 3.20 0.91 4.43
CA ARG A 25 1.90 0.59 3.84
C ARG A 25 1.47 1.68 2.85
N PRO A 26 1.40 1.42 1.55
CA PRO A 26 0.91 2.36 0.56
C PRO A 26 -0.61 2.55 0.67
N SER A 27 -1.14 3.54 -0.05
CA SER A 27 -2.58 3.84 -0.09
C SER A 27 -3.40 2.66 -0.61
N GLN A 28 -4.68 2.58 -0.20
CA GLN A 28 -5.58 1.54 -0.74
C GLN A 28 -5.81 1.68 -2.25
N TYR A 29 -5.78 2.91 -2.77
CA TYR A 29 -5.74 3.18 -4.21
C TYR A 29 -4.59 2.42 -4.88
N ALA A 30 -3.36 2.57 -4.40
CA ALA A 30 -2.19 1.91 -4.98
C ALA A 30 -2.24 0.38 -4.82
N ILE A 31 -2.69 -0.11 -3.66
CA ILE A 31 -2.89 -1.56 -3.44
C ILE A 31 -3.91 -2.12 -4.43
N GLN A 32 -5.02 -1.41 -4.67
CA GLN A 32 -6.04 -1.85 -5.62
C GLN A 32 -5.52 -1.87 -7.06
N LYS A 33 -4.73 -0.86 -7.46
CA LYS A 33 -4.05 -0.85 -8.76
C LYS A 33 -3.13 -2.05 -8.93
N VAL A 34 -2.31 -2.34 -7.92
CA VAL A 34 -1.46 -3.53 -7.90
C VAL A 34 -2.29 -4.81 -8.03
N LYS A 35 -3.38 -4.97 -7.27
CA LYS A 35 -4.25 -6.15 -7.39
C LYS A 35 -4.85 -6.33 -8.78
N ASN A 36 -5.15 -5.23 -9.46
CA ASN A 36 -5.70 -5.24 -10.81
C ASN A 36 -4.62 -5.37 -11.91
N MET A 37 -3.33 -5.47 -11.54
CA MET A 37 -2.21 -5.39 -12.48
C MET A 37 -2.22 -4.11 -13.34
N GLU A 38 -2.72 -3.02 -12.77
CA GLU A 38 -2.74 -1.71 -13.42
C GLU A 38 -1.48 -0.90 -13.08
N TYR A 39 -1.13 0.02 -13.98
CA TYR A 39 -0.09 1.00 -13.69
C TYR A 39 -0.47 1.88 -12.50
N VAL A 40 0.53 2.16 -11.67
CA VAL A 40 0.47 3.08 -10.53
C VAL A 40 1.86 3.68 -10.33
N GLU A 41 1.90 4.97 -10.04
CA GLU A 41 3.14 5.71 -9.81
C GLU A 41 3.93 5.14 -8.63
N LEU A 42 5.25 5.00 -8.80
CA LEU A 42 6.15 4.51 -7.75
C LEU A 42 6.11 5.38 -6.50
N TRP A 43 5.77 6.66 -6.64
CA TRP A 43 5.64 7.60 -5.54
C TRP A 43 4.81 7.04 -4.37
N TYR A 44 3.73 6.29 -4.65
CA TYR A 44 2.89 5.68 -3.60
C TYR A 44 3.62 4.69 -2.69
N PHE A 45 4.69 4.08 -3.19
CA PHE A 45 5.51 3.09 -2.49
C PHE A 45 6.74 3.71 -1.83
N SER A 46 6.98 5.01 -2.05
CA SER A 46 8.00 5.79 -1.36
C SER A 46 7.62 6.05 0.12
N PRO A 47 8.59 6.43 0.97
CA PRO A 47 8.30 6.86 2.33
C PRO A 47 7.26 8.01 2.40
N ASP A 48 7.34 8.97 1.47
CA ASP A 48 6.44 10.13 1.42
C ASP A 48 5.00 9.70 1.09
N GLY A 49 4.84 8.85 0.09
CA GLY A 49 3.53 8.31 -0.30
C GLY A 49 2.89 7.45 0.78
N CYS A 50 3.67 6.61 1.46
CA CYS A 50 3.20 5.81 2.59
C CYS A 50 2.87 6.67 3.81
N HIS A 51 3.65 7.74 4.05
CA HIS A 51 3.36 8.69 5.12
C HIS A 51 2.05 9.44 4.87
N GLU A 52 1.80 9.91 3.64
CA GLU A 52 0.52 10.50 3.26
C GLU A 52 -0.63 9.52 3.46
N ALA A 53 -0.49 8.28 2.97
CA ALA A 53 -1.51 7.26 3.14
C ALA A 53 -1.85 7.02 4.62
N ALA A 54 -0.83 7.01 5.49
CA ALA A 54 -1.01 6.90 6.92
C ALA A 54 -1.76 8.11 7.51
N LEU A 55 -1.44 9.34 7.07
CA LEU A 55 -2.16 10.54 7.50
C LEU A 55 -3.62 10.52 7.05
N THR A 56 -3.90 10.22 5.78
CA THR A 56 -5.27 10.15 5.26
C THR A 56 -6.08 9.08 5.97
N SER A 57 -5.48 7.92 6.27
CA SER A 57 -6.15 6.84 7.00
C SER A 57 -6.48 7.20 8.46
N ARG A 58 -5.67 8.07 9.08
CA ARG A 58 -5.94 8.61 10.42
C ARG A 58 -6.98 9.73 10.38
N SER A 59 -6.92 10.64 9.42
CA SER A 59 -7.91 11.72 9.31
C SER A 59 -9.33 11.21 9.03
N THR A 60 -9.47 10.03 8.43
CA THR A 60 -10.77 9.36 8.28
C THR A 60 -11.34 8.80 9.59
N SER A 61 -10.57 8.72 10.69
CA SER A 61 -11.16 8.40 12.01
C SER A 61 -11.86 9.61 12.65
N ASP A 62 -11.54 10.84 12.20
CA ASP A 62 -12.15 12.08 12.68
C ASP A 62 -13.23 12.64 11.73
N SER A 63 -13.38 12.06 10.52
CA SER A 63 -14.38 12.46 9.51
C SER A 63 -15.00 11.23 8.83
N ASP A 64 -15.90 10.57 9.57
CA ASP A 64 -16.58 9.32 9.23
C ASP A 64 -17.79 9.50 8.28
N ASP A 65 -17.70 10.28 7.19
CA ASP A 65 -18.93 10.70 6.49
C ASP A 65 -18.97 10.45 4.96
N ALA A 66 -18.17 9.52 4.44
CA ALA A 66 -18.30 9.09 3.04
C ALA A 66 -18.16 7.58 2.87
N PHE A 67 -19.23 6.85 3.17
CA PHE A 67 -19.40 5.47 2.74
C PHE A 67 -20.00 5.41 1.32
N GLY A 68 -19.38 4.65 0.43
CA GLY A 68 -19.97 4.25 -0.84
C GLY A 68 -20.66 2.91 -0.74
N PHE A 69 -21.70 2.72 -1.54
CA PHE A 69 -22.37 1.44 -1.69
C PHE A 69 -21.69 0.61 -2.78
N MET A 70 -21.42 -0.66 -2.50
CA MET A 70 -20.94 -1.62 -3.48
C MET A 70 -21.78 -2.89 -3.42
N ARG A 71 -22.08 -3.49 -4.58
CA ARG A 71 -22.83 -4.74 -4.66
C ARG A 71 -21.86 -5.92 -4.66
N VAL A 72 -21.96 -6.78 -3.66
CA VAL A 72 -21.17 -8.03 -3.55
C VAL A 72 -22.15 -9.18 -3.43
N ASN A 73 -22.16 -10.08 -4.41
CA ASN A 73 -23.03 -11.26 -4.47
C ASN A 73 -24.52 -10.96 -4.23
N GLY A 74 -25.01 -9.85 -4.80
CA GLY A 74 -26.41 -9.42 -4.66
C GLY A 74 -26.72 -8.67 -3.36
N MET A 75 -25.80 -8.60 -2.40
CA MET A 75 -25.91 -7.81 -1.17
C MET A 75 -25.26 -6.43 -1.35
N VAL A 76 -25.83 -5.41 -0.70
CA VAL A 76 -25.25 -4.06 -0.64
C VAL A 76 -24.30 -4.01 0.55
N ALA A 77 -23.02 -3.71 0.29
CA ALA A 77 -21.97 -3.53 1.28
C ALA A 77 -21.51 -2.06 1.31
N LEU A 78 -21.14 -1.58 2.49
CA LEU A 78 -20.53 -0.26 2.69
C LEU A 78 -19.01 -0.36 2.50
N LYS A 79 -18.43 0.56 1.73
CA LYS A 79 -16.97 0.75 1.65
C LYS A 79 -16.62 2.20 1.94
N THR A 80 -15.52 2.45 2.62
CA THR A 80 -14.99 3.82 2.79
C THR A 80 -14.50 4.35 1.44
N ASN A 81 -15.06 5.46 0.96
CA ASN A 81 -14.83 5.95 -0.40
C ASN A 81 -13.49 6.71 -0.57
N VAL A 82 -12.97 7.34 0.48
CA VAL A 82 -11.80 8.24 0.37
C VAL A 82 -10.50 7.49 0.09
N SER A 83 -10.37 6.26 0.60
CA SER A 83 -9.13 5.48 0.50
C SER A 83 -8.77 5.01 -0.92
N PHE A 84 -9.71 5.11 -1.88
CA PHE A 84 -9.54 4.69 -3.27
C PHE A 84 -9.30 5.84 -4.25
N LYS A 85 -9.18 7.09 -3.78
CA LYS A 85 -8.87 8.22 -4.66
C LYS A 85 -7.36 8.35 -4.87
N ALA A 86 -6.95 8.71 -6.07
CA ALA A 86 -5.58 9.11 -6.35
C ALA A 86 -5.20 10.38 -5.54
N SER A 87 -3.94 10.48 -5.12
CA SER A 87 -3.43 11.63 -4.39
C SER A 87 -3.12 12.73 -5.39
N GLN A 88 -3.44 13.97 -5.03
CA GLN A 88 -3.02 15.14 -5.81
C GLN A 88 -1.52 15.44 -5.67
N LYS A 89 -0.84 14.82 -4.69
CA LYS A 89 0.60 14.97 -4.46
C LYS A 89 1.42 13.87 -5.13
N ALA A 90 0.76 12.90 -5.77
CA ALA A 90 1.46 11.83 -6.46
C ALA A 90 2.33 12.41 -7.57
N LEU A 91 3.63 12.09 -7.51
CA LEU A 91 4.60 12.47 -8.53
C LEU A 91 4.65 11.41 -9.63
N GLN A 92 4.89 11.83 -10.86
CA GLN A 92 5.20 10.92 -11.95
C GLN A 92 6.58 10.27 -11.72
N ASP A 93 6.81 9.08 -12.26
CA ASP A 93 8.03 8.32 -12.01
C ASP A 93 9.31 9.07 -12.41
N HIS A 94 9.25 9.92 -13.45
CA HIS A 94 10.38 10.72 -13.92
C HIS A 94 10.63 12.00 -13.09
N ASP A 95 9.67 12.41 -12.26
CA ASP A 95 9.79 13.56 -11.36
C ASP A 95 10.33 13.15 -9.98
N LEU A 96 10.49 11.84 -9.73
CA LEU A 96 11.07 11.33 -8.50
C LEU A 96 12.56 11.63 -8.43
N SER A 97 13.03 12.03 -7.25
CA SER A 97 14.47 12.00 -6.97
C SER A 97 14.98 10.56 -7.02
N TRP A 98 16.26 10.38 -7.32
CA TRP A 98 16.85 9.04 -7.43
C TRP A 98 16.72 8.22 -6.14
N CYS A 99 16.85 8.87 -4.98
CA CYS A 99 16.66 8.23 -3.68
C CYS A 99 15.20 7.77 -3.49
N GLN A 100 14.22 8.59 -3.87
CA GLN A 100 12.80 8.21 -3.81
C GLN A 100 12.51 7.04 -4.75
N PHE A 101 13.02 7.08 -5.98
CA PHE A 101 12.90 5.99 -6.94
C PHE A 101 13.50 4.68 -6.39
N ASP A 102 14.72 4.74 -5.84
CA ASP A 102 15.44 3.55 -5.37
C ASP A 102 14.75 2.86 -4.19
N LEU A 103 14.20 3.65 -3.26
CA LEU A 103 13.39 3.14 -2.15
C LEU A 103 12.02 2.63 -2.63
N ALA A 104 11.36 3.39 -3.50
CA ALA A 104 10.00 3.07 -3.97
C ALA A 104 9.95 1.76 -4.77
N LYS A 105 10.90 1.52 -5.69
CA LYS A 105 10.92 0.28 -6.49
C LYS A 105 11.00 -0.97 -5.61
N THR A 106 11.78 -0.92 -4.53
CA THR A 106 11.97 -2.06 -3.61
C THR A 106 10.66 -2.36 -2.89
N SER A 107 10.00 -1.32 -2.39
CA SER A 107 8.68 -1.42 -1.78
C SER A 107 7.61 -1.91 -2.78
N PHE A 108 7.64 -1.42 -4.03
CA PHE A 108 6.73 -1.86 -5.08
C PHE A 108 6.89 -3.35 -5.41
N LEU A 109 8.13 -3.85 -5.57
CA LEU A 109 8.41 -5.26 -5.84
C LEU A 109 7.86 -6.19 -4.73
N ILE A 110 8.02 -5.79 -3.46
CA ILE A 110 7.45 -6.51 -2.32
C ILE A 110 5.91 -6.54 -2.40
N HIS A 111 5.28 -5.45 -2.84
CA HIS A 111 3.82 -5.38 -2.92
C HIS A 111 3.25 -6.19 -4.08
N ILE A 112 3.92 -6.27 -5.25
CA ILE A 112 3.45 -7.15 -6.33
C ILE A 112 3.56 -8.63 -5.94
N GLU A 113 4.62 -9.02 -5.22
CA GLU A 113 4.79 -10.37 -4.69
C GLU A 113 3.67 -10.71 -3.69
N LYS A 114 3.46 -9.84 -2.69
CA LYS A 114 2.40 -10.02 -1.68
C LYS A 114 0.98 -10.07 -2.26
N ASN A 115 0.75 -9.47 -3.42
CA ASN A 115 -0.53 -9.52 -4.11
C ASN A 115 -0.61 -10.66 -5.16
N GLY A 116 0.35 -11.60 -5.16
CA GLY A 116 0.29 -12.83 -5.93
C GLY A 116 0.46 -12.63 -7.43
N TRP A 117 1.22 -11.62 -7.86
CA TRP A 117 1.54 -11.47 -9.28
C TRP A 117 2.27 -12.72 -9.80
N PRO A 118 2.04 -13.16 -11.06
CA PRO A 118 2.77 -14.30 -11.60
C PRO A 118 4.27 -14.03 -11.63
N GLU A 119 5.07 -15.05 -11.25
CA GLU A 119 6.52 -14.94 -11.08
C GLU A 119 7.24 -14.32 -12.28
N LYS A 120 6.82 -14.69 -13.51
CA LYS A 120 7.37 -14.12 -14.75
C LYS A 120 7.28 -12.59 -14.81
N HIS A 121 6.20 -12.00 -14.29
CA HIS A 121 6.02 -10.54 -14.28
C HIS A 121 6.90 -9.90 -13.21
N GLN A 122 7.03 -10.54 -12.05
CA GLN A 122 7.92 -10.06 -10.99
C GLN A 122 9.38 -10.05 -11.47
N GLN A 123 9.83 -11.13 -12.11
CA GLN A 123 11.19 -11.25 -12.64
C GLN A 123 11.50 -10.19 -13.70
N VAL A 124 10.60 -9.97 -14.66
CA VAL A 124 10.79 -8.94 -15.70
C VAL A 124 10.87 -7.54 -15.10
N LEU A 125 10.01 -7.21 -14.12
CA LEU A 125 10.07 -5.92 -13.43
C LEU A 125 11.35 -5.77 -12.59
N ALA A 126 11.78 -6.81 -11.89
CA ALA A 126 13.04 -6.80 -11.15
C ALA A 126 14.25 -6.56 -12.08
N LEU A 127 14.28 -7.24 -13.22
CA LEU A 127 15.32 -7.03 -14.24
C LEU A 127 15.28 -5.61 -14.80
N PHE A 128 14.09 -5.09 -15.14
CA PHE A 128 13.91 -3.72 -15.62
C PHE A 128 14.49 -2.70 -14.64
N PHE A 129 14.14 -2.81 -13.36
CA PHE A 129 14.66 -1.91 -12.33
C PHE A 129 16.16 -2.04 -12.14
N MET A 130 16.69 -3.27 -12.15
CA MET A 130 18.12 -3.52 -12.04
C MET A 130 18.91 -2.87 -13.18
N LEU A 131 18.42 -2.98 -14.42
CA LEU A 131 19.04 -2.37 -15.58
C LEU A 131 19.04 -0.83 -15.50
N ILE A 132 17.95 -0.24 -15.05
CA ILE A 132 17.85 1.21 -14.83
C ILE A 132 18.82 1.68 -13.75
N THR A 133 18.91 0.96 -12.63
CA THR A 133 19.76 1.37 -11.51
C THR A 133 21.25 1.18 -11.76
N ASN A 134 21.59 0.25 -12.66
CA ASN A 134 22.98 -0.06 -13.02
C ASN A 134 23.42 0.59 -14.33
N HIS A 135 22.58 1.42 -14.94
CA HIS A 135 22.96 2.14 -16.14
C HIS A 135 24.07 3.15 -15.79
N GLU A 136 25.23 3.02 -16.44
CA GLU A 136 26.32 4.01 -16.32
C GLU A 136 25.82 5.35 -16.87
N HIS A 137 25.98 6.43 -16.10
CA HIS A 137 25.60 7.78 -16.52
C HIS A 137 26.54 8.34 -17.59
#